data_AF-A0A378AG19-F1
#
_entry.id   AF-A0A378AG19-F1
#
_cell.length_a   1.000
_cell.length_b   1.000
_cell.length_c   1.000
_cell.angle_alpha   90.00
_cell.angle_beta   90.00
_cell.angle_gamma   90.00
#
_symmetry.space_group_name_H-M   'P 1'
#
loop_
_entity.id
_entity.type
_entity.pdbx_description
1 polymer ?
#
loop_
_entity_poly.entity_id
_entity_poly.type
_entity_poly.pdbx_seq_one_letter_code
_entity_poly.pdbx_strand_id
1 'polypeptide(L)'
;MIVAVVVTASSLLGGILNAFILGLPLKTGLAMASGFGWYSLSGILLTESFGPVIGSAAFFNDLCRELLAIMLIPGLIRRSRSTALGLCGATSMDFTLPVLQRSGGVEIVPAAIVHGFLLSLLVPILIAFFTA
;
A
#
# COMPACT_ATOMS: atom_id res chain seq x y z
N MET A 1 -8.15 10.49 7.35
CA MET A 1 -7.02 10.26 8.28
C MET A 1 -7.09 8.91 8.96
N ILE A 2 -8.18 8.54 9.66
CA ILE A 2 -8.28 7.23 10.36
C ILE A 2 -7.96 6.05 9.45
N VAL A 3 -8.49 6.03 8.22
CA VAL A 3 -8.22 4.96 7.24
C VAL A 3 -6.73 4.81 6.93
N ALA A 4 -5.99 5.91 6.79
CA ALA A 4 -4.54 5.86 6.55
C ALA A 4 -3.81 5.22 7.73
N VAL A 5 -4.11 5.64 8.95
CA VAL A 5 -3.50 5.10 10.17
C VAL A 5 -3.79 3.61 10.32
N VAL A 6 -5.04 3.20 10.10
CA VAL A 6 -5.44 1.78 10.17
C VAL A 6 -4.69 0.97 9.12
N VAL A 7 -4.63 1.44 7.86
CA VAL A 7 -3.91 0.76 6.77
C VAL A 7 -2.42 0.64 7.08
N THR A 8 -1.78 1.71 7.56
CA THR A 8 -0.37 1.67 7.96
C THR A 8 -0.15 0.64 9.06
N ALA A 9 -0.89 0.72 10.15
CA ALA A 9 -0.74 -0.20 11.29
C ALA A 9 -1.01 -1.66 10.88
N SER A 10 -2.10 -1.92 10.15
CA SER A 10 -2.43 -3.29 9.71
C SER A 10 -1.41 -3.85 8.73
N SER A 11 -0.87 -3.02 7.83
CA SER A 11 0.16 -3.46 6.87
C SER A 11 1.46 -3.80 7.58
N LEU A 12 1.90 -2.96 8.53
CA LEU A 12 3.10 -3.24 9.33
C LEU A 12 2.95 -4.52 10.16
N LEU A 13 1.79 -4.73 10.78
CA LEU A 13 1.48 -5.99 11.47
C LEU A 13 1.52 -7.19 10.51
N GLY A 14 0.99 -7.05 9.30
CA GLY A 14 1.09 -8.06 8.24
C GLY A 14 2.55 -8.34 7.85
N GLY A 15 3.39 -7.29 7.74
CA GLY A 15 4.82 -7.42 7.48
C GLY A 15 5.57 -8.17 8.59
N ILE A 16 5.23 -7.90 9.85
CA ILE A 16 5.76 -8.63 11.02
C ILE A 16 5.38 -10.11 10.93
N LEU A 17 4.11 -10.41 10.69
CA LEU A 17 3.61 -11.78 10.60
C LEU A 17 4.28 -12.53 9.44
N ASN A 18 4.36 -11.91 8.26
CA ASN A 18 5.02 -12.51 7.09
C ASN A 18 6.53 -12.72 7.32
N ALA A 19 7.21 -11.83 8.05
CA ALA A 19 8.61 -12.04 8.40
C ALA A 19 8.80 -13.32 9.21
N PHE A 20 7.93 -13.57 10.21
CA PHE A 20 7.97 -14.81 11.00
C PHE A 20 7.63 -16.05 10.18
N ILE A 21 6.59 -15.99 9.34
CA ILE A 21 6.16 -17.13 8.51
C ILE A 21 7.24 -17.51 7.49
N LEU A 22 7.89 -16.52 6.88
CA LEU A 22 8.88 -16.72 5.82
C LEU A 22 10.31 -16.89 6.35
N GLY A 23 10.52 -16.80 7.67
CA GLY A 23 11.85 -16.85 8.27
C GLY A 23 12.76 -15.69 7.86
N LEU A 24 12.18 -14.54 7.52
CA LEU A 24 12.90 -13.34 7.11
C LEU A 24 13.24 -12.45 8.30
N PRO A 25 14.31 -11.63 8.21
CA PRO A 25 14.55 -10.58 9.19
C PRO A 25 13.34 -9.65 9.30
N LEU A 26 13.02 -9.23 10.53
CA LEU A 26 11.88 -8.37 10.81
C LEU A 26 11.92 -7.06 10.00
N LYS A 27 13.12 -6.49 9.84
CA LYS A 27 13.40 -5.31 9.02
C LYS A 27 12.92 -5.50 7.58
N THR A 28 13.21 -6.66 6.97
CA THR A 28 12.83 -6.98 5.60
C THR A 28 11.31 -7.04 5.45
N GLY A 29 10.59 -7.71 6.36
CA GLY A 29 9.13 -7.79 6.30
C GLY A 29 8.43 -6.44 6.51
N LEU A 30 8.94 -5.63 7.44
CA LEU A 30 8.44 -4.27 7.67
C LEU A 30 8.72 -3.33 6.47
N ALA A 31 9.90 -3.42 5.87
CA ALA A 31 10.26 -2.65 4.70
C ALA A 31 9.39 -3.03 3.48
N MET A 32 9.15 -4.32 3.25
CA MET A 32 8.24 -4.81 2.20
C MET A 32 6.80 -4.34 2.41
N ALA A 33 6.31 -4.30 3.65
CA ALA A 33 4.95 -3.84 3.96
C ALA A 33 4.77 -2.32 3.85
N SER A 34 5.86 -1.55 3.79
CA SER A 34 5.84 -0.08 3.79
C SER A 34 5.66 0.53 2.39
N GLY A 35 5.59 -0.29 1.34
CA GLY A 35 5.37 0.19 -0.04
C GLY A 35 3.96 0.75 -0.28
N PHE A 36 2.96 0.30 0.49
CA PHE A 36 1.57 0.73 0.40
C PHE A 36 0.98 0.82 -1.02
N GLY A 37 1.42 -0.03 -1.96
CA GLY A 37 0.97 -0.02 -3.36
C GLY A 37 1.85 0.77 -4.32
N TRP A 38 2.86 1.51 -3.84
CA TRP A 38 3.79 2.25 -4.70
C TRP A 38 4.91 1.35 -5.22
N TYR A 39 4.54 0.43 -6.12
CA TYR A 39 5.39 -0.64 -6.63
C TYR A 39 6.70 -0.16 -7.28
N SER A 40 6.66 0.99 -7.96
CA SER A 40 7.84 1.52 -8.68
C SER A 40 8.93 2.00 -7.74
N LEU A 41 8.55 2.69 -6.64
CA LEU A 41 9.50 3.15 -5.63
C LEU A 41 9.93 2.03 -4.70
N SER A 42 8.98 1.24 -4.19
CA SER A 42 9.27 0.15 -3.25
C SER A 42 10.17 -0.92 -3.86
N GLY A 43 9.93 -1.29 -5.12
CA GLY A 43 10.73 -2.28 -5.83
C GLY A 43 12.20 -1.85 -6.00
N ILE A 44 12.44 -0.59 -6.36
CA ILE A 44 13.80 -0.06 -6.54
C ILE A 44 14.54 0.02 -5.20
N LEU A 45 13.95 0.67 -4.19
CA LEU A 45 14.61 0.88 -2.89
C LEU A 45 14.93 -0.44 -2.17
N LEU A 46 14.04 -1.43 -2.29
CA LEU A 46 14.26 -2.74 -1.68
C LEU A 46 15.22 -3.61 -2.50
N THR A 47 15.32 -3.41 -3.82
CA THR A 47 16.37 -4.02 -4.63
C THR A 47 17.74 -3.54 -4.19
N GLU A 48 17.91 -2.23 -3.98
CA GLU A 48 19.18 -1.65 -3.53
C GLU A 48 19.56 -2.10 -2.10
N SER A 49 18.58 -2.26 -1.22
CA SER A 49 18.82 -2.56 0.20
C SER A 49 18.93 -4.06 0.51
N PHE A 50 18.11 -4.90 -0.12
CA PHE A 50 17.96 -6.32 0.19
C PHE A 50 18.19 -7.25 -1.02
N GLY A 51 18.57 -6.70 -2.17
CA GLY A 51 18.85 -7.44 -3.38
C GLY A 51 17.62 -7.67 -4.28
N PRO A 52 17.86 -8.14 -5.52
CA PRO A 52 16.84 -8.18 -6.58
C PRO A 52 15.68 -9.14 -6.30
N VAL A 53 15.89 -10.18 -5.49
CA VAL A 53 14.82 -11.13 -5.14
C VAL A 53 13.76 -10.46 -4.28
N ILE A 54 14.17 -9.79 -3.20
CA ILE A 54 13.26 -9.08 -2.30
C ILE A 54 12.62 -7.87 -3.00
N GLY A 55 13.42 -7.10 -3.76
CA GLY A 55 12.89 -5.98 -4.51
C GLY A 55 11.84 -6.38 -5.56
N SER A 56 12.08 -7.47 -6.29
CA SER A 56 11.07 -8.02 -7.23
C SER A 56 9.82 -8.50 -6.50
N ALA A 57 9.97 -9.18 -5.36
CA ALA A 57 8.83 -9.63 -4.55
C ALA A 57 7.99 -8.45 -4.03
N ALA A 58 8.64 -7.35 -3.60
CA ALA A 58 7.94 -6.15 -3.16
C ALA A 58 7.21 -5.44 -4.30
N PHE A 59 7.86 -5.32 -5.47
CA PHE A 59 7.23 -4.79 -6.68
C PHE A 59 5.96 -5.57 -7.03
N PHE A 60 6.04 -6.90 -7.10
CA PHE A 60 4.88 -7.74 -7.41
C PHE A 60 3.82 -7.69 -6.32
N ASN A 61 4.20 -7.63 -5.05
CA ASN A 61 3.25 -7.49 -3.95
C ASN A 61 2.42 -6.21 -4.07
N ASP A 62 3.07 -5.07 -4.28
CA ASP A 62 2.39 -3.78 -4.43
C ASP A 62 1.58 -3.70 -5.73
N LEU A 63 2.12 -4.22 -6.84
CA LEU A 63 1.40 -4.29 -8.12
C LEU A 63 0.16 -5.17 -8.01
N CYS A 64 0.27 -6.36 -7.44
CA CYS A 64 -0.87 -7.26 -7.21
C CYS A 64 -1.92 -6.59 -6.33
N ARG A 65 -1.50 -5.88 -5.26
CA ARG A 65 -2.43 -5.13 -4.42
C ARG A 65 -3.18 -4.07 -5.21
N GLU A 66 -2.51 -3.31 -6.07
CA GLU A 66 -3.15 -2.30 -6.91
C GLU A 66 -4.17 -2.91 -7.87
N LEU A 67 -3.79 -3.97 -8.59
CA LEU A 67 -4.68 -4.67 -9.52
C LEU A 67 -5.91 -5.24 -8.81
N LEU A 68 -5.70 -5.88 -7.65
CA LEU A 68 -6.79 -6.38 -6.82
C LEU A 68 -7.68 -5.26 -6.30
N ALA A 69 -7.11 -4.10 -5.92
CA ALA A 69 -7.89 -2.94 -5.52
C ALA A 69 -8.81 -2.48 -6.65
N ILE A 70 -8.28 -2.29 -7.86
CA ILE A 70 -9.07 -1.89 -9.03
C ILE A 70 -10.25 -2.84 -9.27
N MET A 71 -10.02 -4.15 -9.19
CA MET A 71 -11.07 -5.16 -9.38
C MET A 71 -12.13 -5.15 -8.26
N LEU A 72 -11.72 -4.90 -7.01
CA LEU A 72 -12.59 -5.03 -5.83
C LEU A 72 -13.32 -3.74 -5.44
N ILE A 73 -12.84 -2.56 -5.83
CA ILE A 73 -13.47 -1.26 -5.51
C ILE A 73 -14.97 -1.23 -5.86
N PRO A 74 -15.43 -1.62 -7.07
CA PRO A 74 -16.84 -1.49 -7.44
C PRO A 74 -17.79 -2.30 -6.53
N GLY A 75 -17.31 -3.45 -6.03
CA GLY A 75 -18.05 -4.28 -5.08
C GLY A 75 -17.99 -3.73 -3.65
N LEU A 76 -16.80 -3.37 -3.19
CA LEU A 76 -16.56 -2.92 -1.81
C LEU A 76 -17.21 -1.58 -1.50
N ILE A 77 -17.27 -0.66 -2.48
CA ILE A 77 -17.78 0.69 -2.24
C ILE A 77 -19.27 0.70 -1.91
N ARG A 78 -20.02 -0.31 -2.39
CA ARG A 78 -21.44 -0.50 -2.06
C ARG A 78 -21.66 -0.92 -0.61
N ARG A 79 -20.65 -1.56 0.01
CA ARG A 79 -20.69 -2.01 1.40
C ARG A 79 -20.07 -0.99 2.35
N SER A 80 -18.89 -0.47 2.00
CA SER A 80 -18.14 0.47 2.83
C SER A 80 -17.16 1.27 1.98
N ARG A 81 -17.40 2.59 1.87
CA ARG A 81 -16.50 3.53 1.20
C ARG A 81 -15.12 3.54 1.86
N SER A 82 -15.04 3.43 3.19
CA SER A 82 -13.79 3.42 3.94
C SER A 82 -12.95 2.17 3.67
N THR A 83 -13.58 1.01 3.48
CA THR A 83 -12.89 -0.25 3.15
C THR A 83 -12.35 -0.22 1.73
N ALA A 84 -13.16 0.25 0.77
CA ALA A 84 -12.71 0.44 -0.61
C ALA A 84 -11.51 1.40 -0.67
N LEU A 85 -11.58 2.51 0.08
CA LEU A 85 -10.49 3.48 0.15
C LEU A 85 -9.22 2.88 0.75
N GLY A 86 -9.31 2.19 1.89
CA GLY A 86 -8.14 1.62 2.55
C GLY A 86 -7.44 0.52 1.74
N LEU A 87 -8.19 -0.23 0.94
CA LEU A 87 -7.62 -1.25 0.05
C LEU A 87 -6.64 -0.64 -0.96
N CYS A 88 -6.94 0.56 -1.47
CA CYS A 88 -6.16 1.26 -2.48
C CYS A 88 -4.78 1.68 -1.96
N GLY A 89 -4.68 2.14 -0.71
CA GLY A 89 -3.42 2.61 -0.17
C GLY A 89 -2.92 3.89 -0.84
N ALA A 90 -1.62 3.96 -1.12
CA ALA A 90 -0.98 5.13 -1.74
C ALA A 90 -1.60 5.47 -3.11
N THR A 91 -2.07 4.44 -3.84
CA THR A 91 -2.57 4.58 -5.20
C THR A 91 -3.98 5.18 -5.28
N SER A 92 -4.58 5.53 -4.12
CA SER A 92 -5.89 6.17 -4.04
C SER A 92 -5.92 7.58 -4.61
N MET A 93 -4.76 8.22 -4.76
CA MET A 93 -4.66 9.57 -5.33
C MET A 93 -4.43 9.59 -6.84
N ASP A 94 -4.06 8.46 -7.46
CA ASP A 94 -3.70 8.37 -8.88
C ASP A 94 -4.40 7.20 -9.60
N PHE A 95 -3.85 5.98 -9.60
CA PHE A 95 -4.30 4.87 -10.44
C PHE A 95 -5.68 4.35 -10.07
N THR A 96 -6.00 4.30 -8.77
CA THR A 96 -7.31 3.83 -8.31
C THR A 96 -8.34 4.96 -8.18
N LEU A 97 -7.90 6.23 -8.31
CA LEU A 97 -8.78 7.39 -8.16
C LEU A 97 -9.95 7.41 -9.18
N PRO A 98 -9.73 7.17 -10.49
CA PRO A 98 -10.84 7.14 -11.46
C PRO A 98 -11.87 6.06 -11.14
N VAL A 99 -11.43 4.91 -10.61
CA VAL A 99 -12.31 3.78 -10.26
C VAL A 99 -13.11 4.10 -9.00
N LEU A 100 -12.47 4.71 -7.99
CA LEU A 100 -13.13 5.21 -6.79
C LEU A 100 -14.17 6.28 -7.13
N GLN A 101 -13.83 7.24 -7.98
CA GLN A 101 -14.74 8.32 -8.40
C GLN A 101 -15.93 7.76 -9.18
N ARG A 102 -15.70 6.85 -10.13
CA ARG A 102 -16.77 6.22 -10.93
C ARG A 102 -17.72 5.37 -10.06
N SER A 103 -17.19 4.68 -9.07
CA SER A 103 -17.97 3.74 -8.26
C SER A 103 -18.60 4.38 -7.01
N GLY A 104 -17.95 5.39 -6.43
CA GLY A 104 -18.31 6.03 -5.15
C GLY A 104 -18.77 7.48 -5.26
N GLY A 105 -18.77 8.05 -6.47
CA GLY A 105 -19.11 9.44 -6.71
C GLY A 105 -17.96 10.42 -6.40
N VAL A 106 -18.18 11.70 -6.70
CA VAL A 106 -17.16 12.75 -6.53
C VAL A 106 -16.84 13.03 -5.05
N GLU A 107 -17.76 12.69 -4.15
CA GLU A 107 -17.60 12.90 -2.70
C GLU A 107 -16.40 12.15 -2.09
N ILE A 108 -15.99 11.01 -2.67
CA ILE A 108 -14.85 10.23 -2.14
C ILE A 108 -13.49 10.80 -2.56
N VAL A 109 -13.45 11.65 -3.58
CA VAL A 109 -12.22 12.15 -4.20
C VAL A 109 -11.31 12.89 -3.21
N PRO A 110 -11.80 13.86 -2.40
CA PRO A 110 -10.93 14.55 -1.44
C PRO A 110 -10.33 13.59 -0.41
N ALA A 111 -11.13 12.64 0.09
CA ALA A 111 -10.66 11.63 1.04
C ALA A 111 -9.61 10.70 0.41
N ALA A 112 -9.78 10.36 -0.87
CA ALA A 112 -8.86 9.52 -1.63
C ALA A 112 -7.52 10.20 -1.88
N ILE A 113 -7.53 11.49 -2.21
CA ILE A 113 -6.31 12.28 -2.38
C ILE A 113 -5.55 12.38 -1.05
N VAL A 114 -6.23 12.74 0.05
CA VAL A 114 -5.58 12.86 1.36
C VAL A 114 -5.04 11.52 1.86
N HIS A 115 -5.78 10.42 1.67
CA HIS A 115 -5.32 9.08 2.04
C HIS A 115 -4.06 8.67 1.27
N GLY A 116 -4.10 8.82 -0.06
CA GLY A 116 -3.00 8.45 -0.94
C GLY A 116 -1.77 9.29 -0.65
N PHE A 117 -1.93 10.60 -0.55
CA PHE A 117 -0.84 11.53 -0.24
C PHE A 117 -0.14 11.18 1.09
N LEU A 118 -0.90 10.92 2.15
CA LEU A 118 -0.32 10.55 3.45
C LEU A 118 0.49 9.25 3.37
N LEU A 119 -0.04 8.23 2.69
CA LEU A 119 0.67 6.97 2.54
C LEU A 119 1.90 7.13 1.66
N SER A 120 1.81 7.84 0.54
CA SER A 120 2.95 8.13 -0.34
C SER A 120 4.07 8.89 0.37
N LEU A 121 3.74 9.81 1.29
CA LEU A 121 4.75 10.48 2.12
C LEU A 121 5.42 9.51 3.10
N LEU A 122 4.66 8.55 3.65
CA LEU A 122 5.18 7.55 4.56
C LEU A 122 6.05 6.49 3.88
N VAL A 123 5.79 6.13 2.62
CA VAL A 123 6.55 5.08 1.90
C VAL A 123 8.08 5.27 1.99
N PRO A 124 8.68 6.38 1.49
CA PRO A 124 10.13 6.52 1.51
C PRO A 124 10.69 6.62 2.93
N ILE A 125 9.96 7.25 3.85
CA ILE A 125 10.37 7.42 5.25
C ILE A 125 10.45 6.06 5.95
N LEU A 126 9.41 5.25 5.83
CA LEU A 126 9.35 3.94 6.48
C LEU A 126 10.30 2.94 5.83
N ILE A 127 10.38 2.91 4.49
CA ILE A 127 11.35 2.05 3.81
C ILE A 127 12.77 2.39 4.26
N ALA A 128 13.17 3.67 4.22
CA ALA A 128 14.49 4.10 4.67
C ALA A 128 14.74 3.77 6.16
N PHE A 129 13.73 3.93 7.02
CA PHE A 129 13.85 3.60 8.44
C PHE A 129 14.08 2.10 8.69
N PHE A 130 13.46 1.22 7.89
CA PHE A 130 13.62 -0.23 8.05
C PHE A 130 14.79 -0.81 7.25
N THR A 131 15.31 -0.11 6.25
CA THR A 131 16.49 -0.51 5.47
C THR A 131 17.81 0.00 6.05
N ALA A 132 17.78 1.04 6.89
CA ALA A 132 18.91 1.48 7.72
C ALA A 132 19.30 0.42 8.78
#